data_AF-F0H3F2-F1
#
_entry.id   AF-F0H3F2-F1
#
_cell.length_a   1.000
_cell.length_b   1.000
_cell.length_c   1.000
_cell.angle_alpha   90.00
_cell.angle_beta   90.00
_cell.angle_gamma   90.00
#
_symmetry.space_group_name_H-M   'P 1'
#
loop_
_entity.id
_entity.type
_entity.pdbx_description
1 polymer ?
#
loop_
_entity_poly.entity_id
_entity_poly.type
_entity_poly.pdbx_seq_one_letter_code
_entity_poly.pdbx_strand_id
1 'polypeptide(L)'
;MERQTGKPIDVQKEKEKRKKKSPNLLKVFKDGIFSNNPVFVQMVGMCSVLAISSSLSNAIGMGAAVIFVLTLSNLVISILRNFIPDEVRIPAFIVVIASFVTMVQMLIKAYLPALDQSLGIFIPLIVVNCIILARAEGFASQQGPIASIVDGLGQGLGYTIAISILAAIRELFGNGTLLDNRIIPEDFTIGFLIQPASSFIILGIMFAVANAISNKKKNNK
;
A
#
# COMPACT_ATOMS: atom_id res chain seq x y z
N MET A 1 -27.15 -21.02 -29.85
CA MET A 1 -27.64 -22.20 -29.10
C MET A 1 -26.56 -22.49 -28.06
N GLU A 2 -26.71 -22.24 -26.76
CA GLU A 2 -27.86 -22.45 -25.89
C GLU A 2 -27.85 -21.52 -24.66
N ARG A 3 -29.06 -21.08 -24.29
CA ARG A 3 -29.58 -20.80 -22.94
C ARG A 3 -29.10 -19.54 -22.19
N GLN A 4 -29.78 -18.44 -22.52
CA GLN A 4 -30.34 -17.58 -21.49
C GLN A 4 -31.43 -18.36 -20.72
N THR A 5 -31.15 -18.79 -19.49
CA THR A 5 -32.18 -19.14 -18.50
C THR A 5 -31.72 -18.70 -17.12
N GLY A 6 -32.33 -17.61 -16.64
CA GLY A 6 -32.47 -17.22 -15.23
C GLY A 6 -31.22 -17.23 -14.36
N LYS A 7 -30.57 -16.06 -14.17
CA LYS A 7 -29.76 -15.85 -12.96
C LYS A 7 -30.69 -16.04 -11.74
N PRO A 8 -30.41 -16.98 -10.83
CA PRO A 8 -31.31 -17.27 -9.72
C PRO A 8 -31.41 -16.05 -8.78
N ILE A 9 -32.64 -15.76 -8.36
CA ILE A 9 -33.05 -14.65 -7.49
C ILE A 9 -32.23 -14.61 -6.18
N ASP A 10 -31.65 -15.74 -5.76
CA ASP A 10 -30.75 -15.85 -4.60
C ASP A 10 -29.43 -15.09 -4.74
N VAL A 11 -28.85 -14.97 -5.94
CA VAL A 11 -27.59 -14.21 -6.14
C VAL A 11 -27.81 -12.71 -5.96
N GLN A 12 -28.99 -12.21 -6.28
CA GLN A 12 -29.34 -10.80 -6.08
C GLN A 12 -29.59 -10.50 -4.59
N LYS A 13 -30.28 -11.39 -3.87
CA LYS A 13 -30.47 -11.28 -2.41
C LYS A 13 -29.15 -11.34 -1.63
N GLU A 14 -28.17 -12.10 -2.09
CA GLU A 14 -26.86 -12.17 -1.43
C GLU A 14 -26.01 -10.90 -1.66
N LYS A 15 -26.09 -10.31 -2.87
CA LYS A 15 -25.52 -8.97 -3.14
C LYS A 15 -26.16 -7.88 -2.29
N GLU A 16 -27.46 -7.99 -2.01
CA GLU A 16 -28.20 -7.04 -1.17
C GLU A 16 -27.90 -7.20 0.33
N LYS A 17 -27.73 -8.44 0.82
CA LYS A 17 -27.28 -8.70 2.20
C LYS A 17 -25.84 -8.24 2.46
N ARG A 18 -24.93 -8.34 1.48
CA ARG A 18 -23.56 -7.78 1.60
C ARG A 18 -23.52 -6.25 1.67
N LYS A 19 -24.48 -5.55 1.04
CA LYS A 19 -24.59 -4.08 1.12
C LYS A 19 -24.92 -3.55 2.53
N LYS A 20 -25.52 -4.36 3.42
CA LYS A 20 -26.11 -3.87 4.68
C LYS A 20 -25.25 -4.05 5.94
N LYS A 21 -24.11 -4.75 5.87
CA LYS A 21 -23.21 -4.90 7.02
C LYS A 21 -22.06 -3.91 6.87
N SER A 22 -22.24 -2.69 7.39
CA SER A 22 -21.13 -1.78 7.62
C SER A 22 -20.09 -2.54 8.46
N PRO A 23 -18.90 -2.85 7.93
CA PRO A 23 -17.87 -3.49 8.73
C PRO A 23 -17.53 -2.55 9.88
N ASN A 24 -17.29 -3.10 11.07
CA ASN A 24 -16.83 -2.29 12.20
C ASN A 24 -15.60 -1.49 11.76
N LEU A 25 -15.70 -0.16 11.72
CA LEU A 25 -14.64 0.72 11.19
C LEU A 25 -13.31 0.50 11.94
N LEU A 26 -13.40 0.31 13.26
CA LEU A 26 -12.27 -0.08 14.12
C LEU A 26 -11.65 -1.42 13.72
N LYS A 27 -12.45 -2.37 13.23
CA LYS A 27 -11.96 -3.66 12.73
C LYS A 27 -11.26 -3.50 11.38
N VAL A 28 -11.83 -2.73 10.45
CA VAL A 28 -11.21 -2.44 9.13
C VAL A 28 -9.85 -1.76 9.31
N PHE A 29 -9.77 -0.76 10.20
CA PHE A 29 -8.53 -0.06 10.48
C PHE A 29 -7.48 -0.97 11.13
N LYS A 30 -7.87 -1.73 12.16
CA LYS A 30 -6.98 -2.70 12.82
C LYS A 30 -6.55 -3.84 11.88
N ASP A 31 -7.44 -4.28 11.01
CA ASP A 31 -7.14 -5.31 10.02
C ASP A 31 -6.12 -4.80 9.02
N GLY A 32 -6.21 -3.55 8.54
CA GLY A 32 -5.22 -3.00 7.61
C GLY A 32 -3.81 -2.85 8.20
N ILE A 33 -3.71 -2.51 9.49
CA ILE A 33 -2.41 -2.32 10.16
C ILE A 33 -1.80 -3.66 10.60
N PHE A 34 -2.58 -4.55 11.22
CA PHE A 34 -2.05 -5.74 11.91
C PHE A 34 -2.45 -7.09 11.31
N SER A 35 -3.68 -7.25 10.82
CA SER A 35 -4.22 -8.59 10.48
C SER A 35 -4.12 -8.94 8.99
N ASN A 36 -4.06 -7.94 8.11
CA ASN A 36 -4.00 -8.04 6.65
C ASN A 36 -3.01 -7.03 6.07
N ASN A 37 -1.83 -6.90 6.71
CA ASN A 37 -0.82 -5.95 6.27
C ASN A 37 -0.48 -6.17 4.77
N PRO A 38 -0.55 -5.11 3.94
CA PRO A 38 -0.44 -5.23 2.48
C PRO A 38 0.89 -5.80 2.02
N VAL A 39 1.98 -5.57 2.77
CA VAL A 39 3.32 -6.01 2.38
C VAL A 39 3.60 -7.42 2.90
N PHE A 40 3.34 -7.69 4.17
CA PHE A 40 3.70 -8.97 4.81
C PHE A 40 2.72 -10.10 4.53
N VAL A 41 1.43 -9.79 4.34
CA VAL A 41 0.37 -10.80 4.18
C VAL A 41 -0.13 -10.88 2.75
N GLN A 42 -0.33 -9.73 2.10
CA GLN A 42 -0.89 -9.70 0.74
C GLN A 42 0.20 -9.74 -0.35
N MET A 43 1.47 -9.46 0.01
CA MET A 43 2.61 -9.39 -0.93
C MET A 43 2.36 -8.41 -2.10
N VAL A 44 1.74 -7.27 -1.80
CA VAL A 44 1.37 -6.25 -2.80
C VAL A 44 2.20 -4.97 -2.57
N GLY A 45 2.57 -4.29 -3.66
CA GLY A 45 3.29 -3.01 -3.61
C GLY A 45 4.81 -3.13 -3.62
N MET A 46 5.32 -4.34 -3.87
CA MET A 46 6.73 -4.70 -3.81
C MET A 46 7.65 -3.82 -4.68
N CYS A 47 7.19 -3.41 -5.87
CA CYS A 47 7.99 -2.59 -6.80
C CYS A 47 8.48 -1.30 -6.14
N SER A 48 7.59 -0.61 -5.45
CA SER A 48 7.91 0.63 -4.73
C SER A 48 8.75 0.38 -3.47
N VAL A 49 8.48 -0.71 -2.76
CA VAL A 49 9.22 -1.10 -1.54
C VAL A 49 10.69 -1.40 -1.87
N LEU A 50 10.95 -2.12 -2.94
CA LEU A 50 12.30 -2.49 -3.35
C LEU A 50 13.10 -1.30 -3.91
N ALA A 51 12.42 -0.38 -4.61
CA ALA A 51 13.06 0.77 -5.23
C ALA A 51 13.46 1.87 -4.22
N ILE A 52 12.65 2.13 -3.21
CA ILE A 52 12.74 3.35 -2.36
C ILE A 52 13.27 3.05 -0.94
N SER A 53 13.48 1.78 -0.60
CA SER A 53 13.97 1.39 0.73
C SER A 53 15.47 1.62 0.98
N SER A 54 16.15 2.43 0.18
CA SER A 54 17.56 2.78 0.41
C SER A 54 17.74 3.80 1.54
N SER A 55 16.75 4.65 1.77
CA SER A 55 16.80 5.70 2.80
C SER A 55 15.45 5.81 3.50
N LEU A 56 15.46 5.95 4.82
CA LEU A 56 14.30 6.05 5.68
C LEU A 56 13.50 7.33 5.40
N SER A 57 14.16 8.46 5.18
CA SER A 57 13.53 9.73 4.81
C SER A 57 12.69 9.60 3.52
N ASN A 58 13.24 8.91 2.51
CA ASN A 58 12.56 8.65 1.24
C ASN A 58 11.41 7.65 1.40
N ALA A 59 11.60 6.60 2.20
CA ALA A 59 10.57 5.61 2.50
C ALA A 59 9.36 6.22 3.22
N ILE A 60 9.59 7.11 4.20
CA ILE A 60 8.52 7.84 4.90
C ILE A 60 7.80 8.78 3.94
N GLY A 61 8.55 9.53 3.12
CA GLY A 61 7.97 10.42 2.10
C GLY A 61 7.07 9.69 1.11
N MET A 62 7.53 8.54 0.61
CA MET A 62 6.74 7.68 -0.28
C MET A 62 5.51 7.12 0.42
N GLY A 63 5.65 6.64 1.67
CA GLY A 63 4.55 6.12 2.46
C GLY A 63 3.45 7.15 2.69
N ALA A 64 3.82 8.38 3.05
CA ALA A 64 2.91 9.49 3.23
C ALA A 64 2.14 9.83 1.94
N ALA A 65 2.85 9.88 0.80
CA ALA A 65 2.22 10.09 -0.50
C ALA A 65 1.23 8.97 -0.86
N VAL A 66 1.61 7.71 -0.63
CA VAL A 66 0.74 6.54 -0.86
C VAL A 66 -0.51 6.60 0.03
N ILE A 67 -0.38 6.93 1.33
CA ILE A 67 -1.54 7.09 2.23
C ILE A 67 -2.51 8.11 1.65
N PHE A 68 -2.01 9.30 1.28
CA PHE A 68 -2.84 10.38 0.77
C PHE A 68 -3.57 9.98 -0.53
N VAL A 69 -2.83 9.44 -1.50
CA VAL A 69 -3.40 9.02 -2.79
C VAL A 69 -4.40 7.88 -2.57
N LEU A 70 -4.05 6.86 -1.79
CA LEU A 70 -4.90 5.70 -1.53
C LEU A 70 -6.22 6.07 -0.86
N THR A 71 -6.18 6.96 0.14
CA THR A 71 -7.39 7.40 0.85
C THR A 71 -8.31 8.21 -0.06
N LEU A 72 -7.77 9.15 -0.84
CA LEU A 72 -8.57 9.99 -1.73
C LEU A 72 -9.09 9.22 -2.95
N SER A 73 -8.26 8.36 -3.56
CA SER A 73 -8.70 7.54 -4.68
C SER A 73 -9.80 6.58 -4.25
N ASN A 74 -9.67 5.95 -3.07
CA ASN A 74 -10.70 5.04 -2.56
C ASN A 74 -12.02 5.77 -2.24
N LEU A 75 -11.95 7.00 -1.75
CA LEU A 75 -13.12 7.84 -1.54
C LEU A 75 -13.85 8.11 -2.86
N VAL A 76 -13.14 8.63 -3.86
CA VAL A 76 -13.73 8.99 -5.16
C VAL A 76 -14.25 7.76 -5.90
N ILE A 77 -13.49 6.66 -5.91
CA ILE A 77 -13.89 5.41 -6.58
C ILE A 77 -15.16 4.83 -5.92
N SER A 78 -15.27 4.89 -4.60
CA SER A 78 -16.47 4.44 -3.88
C SER A 78 -17.73 5.24 -4.24
N ILE A 79 -17.58 6.52 -4.58
CA ILE A 79 -18.67 7.38 -5.06
C ILE A 79 -19.00 7.08 -6.53
N LEU A 80 -17.98 6.95 -7.38
CA LEU A 80 -18.14 6.72 -8.82
C LEU A 80 -18.54 5.28 -9.19
N ARG A 81 -18.47 4.33 -8.25
CA ARG A 81 -18.70 2.89 -8.53
C ARG A 81 -20.02 2.56 -9.24
N ASN A 82 -21.06 3.38 -9.07
CA ASN A 82 -22.38 3.14 -9.70
C ASN A 82 -22.44 3.65 -11.15
N PHE A 83 -21.51 4.55 -11.53
CA PHE A 83 -21.43 5.13 -12.86
C PHE A 83 -20.47 4.37 -13.79
N ILE A 84 -19.50 3.65 -13.22
CA ILE A 84 -18.46 2.96 -13.98
C ILE A 84 -18.96 1.55 -14.35
N PRO A 85 -19.10 1.23 -15.66
CA PRO A 85 -19.46 -0.12 -16.08
C PRO A 85 -18.30 -1.10 -15.87
N ASP A 86 -18.65 -2.38 -15.68
CA ASP A 86 -17.69 -3.42 -15.29
C ASP A 86 -16.59 -3.64 -16.34
N GLU A 87 -16.86 -3.40 -17.63
CA GLU A 87 -15.89 -3.62 -18.71
C GLU A 87 -14.71 -2.63 -18.69
N VAL A 88 -14.88 -1.42 -18.16
CA VAL A 88 -13.87 -0.34 -18.20
C VAL A 88 -13.37 0.06 -16.81
N ARG A 89 -13.63 -0.78 -15.81
CA ARG A 89 -13.37 -0.47 -14.40
C ARG A 89 -11.88 -0.19 -14.10
N ILE A 90 -10.99 -1.08 -14.54
CA ILE A 90 -9.54 -0.97 -14.24
C ILE A 90 -8.94 0.31 -14.86
N PRO A 91 -9.13 0.60 -16.16
CA PRO A 91 -8.66 1.86 -16.76
C PRO A 91 -9.23 3.10 -16.07
N ALA A 92 -10.52 3.10 -15.73
CA ALA A 92 -11.15 4.23 -15.04
C ALA A 92 -10.51 4.51 -13.69
N PHE A 93 -10.18 3.47 -12.91
CA PHE A 93 -9.52 3.63 -11.62
C PHE A 93 -8.10 4.19 -11.77
N ILE A 94 -7.34 3.73 -12.76
CA ILE A 94 -5.98 4.22 -13.02
C ILE A 94 -6.00 5.72 -13.35
N VAL A 95 -6.98 6.20 -14.14
CA VAL A 95 -7.12 7.63 -14.46
C VAL A 95 -7.41 8.46 -13.21
N VAL A 96 -8.30 7.99 -12.34
CA VAL A 96 -8.60 8.65 -11.06
C VAL A 96 -7.34 8.71 -10.19
N ILE A 97 -6.61 7.59 -10.04
CA ILE A 97 -5.38 7.53 -9.25
C ILE A 97 -4.32 8.48 -9.85
N ALA A 98 -4.12 8.45 -11.17
CA ALA A 98 -3.15 9.31 -11.86
C ALA A 98 -3.42 10.80 -11.60
N SER A 99 -4.69 11.23 -11.60
CA SER A 99 -5.03 12.62 -11.28
C SER A 99 -4.57 13.04 -9.88
N PHE A 100 -4.74 12.19 -8.87
CA PHE A 100 -4.29 12.44 -7.51
C PHE A 100 -2.76 12.41 -7.39
N VAL A 101 -2.10 11.47 -8.06
CA VAL A 101 -0.63 11.39 -8.06
C VAL A 101 -0.03 12.64 -8.69
N THR A 102 -0.58 13.15 -9.79
CA THR A 102 -0.13 14.41 -10.42
C THR A 102 -0.31 15.61 -9.48
N MET A 103 -1.42 15.68 -8.72
CA MET A 103 -1.58 16.73 -7.71
C MET A 103 -0.51 16.64 -6.61
N VAL A 104 -0.20 15.43 -6.13
CA VAL A 104 0.87 15.21 -5.15
C VAL A 104 2.24 15.57 -5.71
N GLN A 105 2.50 15.25 -6.99
CA GLN A 105 3.74 15.60 -7.66
C GLN A 105 3.97 17.11 -7.65
N MET A 106 2.94 17.89 -7.97
CA MET A 106 3.03 19.36 -7.93
C MET A 106 3.23 19.90 -6.50
N LEU A 107 2.57 19.29 -5.51
CA LEU A 107 2.74 19.66 -4.10
C LEU A 107 4.15 19.39 -3.58
N ILE A 108 4.72 18.21 -3.86
CA ILE A 108 6.08 17.85 -3.43
C ILE A 108 7.10 18.80 -4.07
N LYS A 109 6.95 19.08 -5.37
CA LYS A 109 7.82 20.01 -6.09
C LYS A 109 7.78 21.43 -5.54
N ALA A 110 6.63 21.87 -5.01
CA ALA A 110 6.46 23.21 -4.45
C ALA A 110 6.97 23.35 -3.00
N TYR A 111 6.72 22.36 -2.15
CA TYR A 111 6.97 22.47 -0.70
C TYR A 111 8.21 21.70 -0.21
N LEU A 112 8.63 20.65 -0.93
CA LEU A 112 9.65 19.69 -0.49
C LEU A 112 10.68 19.40 -1.61
N PRO A 113 11.48 20.39 -2.05
CA PRO A 113 12.40 20.24 -3.18
C PRO A 113 13.49 19.18 -2.94
N ALA A 114 13.95 19.01 -1.69
CA ALA A 114 14.90 17.95 -1.33
C ALA A 114 14.33 16.54 -1.56
N LEU A 115 13.02 16.37 -1.31
CA LEU A 115 12.32 15.11 -1.52
C LEU A 115 12.01 14.90 -3.01
N ASP A 116 11.67 15.96 -3.76
CA ASP A 116 11.49 15.90 -5.21
C ASP A 116 12.77 15.43 -5.93
N GLN A 117 13.94 15.91 -5.51
CA GLN A 117 15.21 15.54 -6.13
C GLN A 117 15.54 14.04 -5.99
N SER A 118 15.09 13.41 -4.90
CA SER A 118 15.31 11.98 -4.65
C SER A 118 14.17 11.09 -5.15
N LEU A 119 12.92 11.54 -4.97
CA LEU A 119 11.71 10.76 -5.18
C LEU A 119 10.99 11.08 -6.49
N GLY A 120 11.32 12.18 -7.17
CA GLY A 120 10.59 12.70 -8.32
C GLY A 120 10.45 11.69 -9.47
N ILE A 121 11.50 10.91 -9.73
CA ILE A 121 11.49 9.82 -10.73
C ILE A 121 10.61 8.65 -10.28
N PHE A 122 10.43 8.48 -8.97
CA PHE A 122 9.64 7.40 -8.38
C PHE A 122 8.16 7.76 -8.16
N ILE A 123 7.76 9.03 -8.27
CA ILE A 123 6.34 9.44 -8.12
C ILE A 123 5.40 8.72 -9.10
N PRO A 124 5.74 8.52 -10.40
CA PRO A 124 4.92 7.73 -11.31
C PRO A 124 4.71 6.27 -10.87
N LEU A 125 5.61 5.69 -10.05
CA LEU A 125 5.43 4.34 -9.51
C LEU A 125 4.26 4.27 -8.51
N ILE A 126 3.79 5.40 -7.99
CA ILE A 126 2.57 5.44 -7.17
C ILE A 126 1.35 5.06 -8.01
N VAL A 127 1.26 5.54 -9.26
CA VAL A 127 0.10 5.25 -10.15
C VAL A 127 -0.06 3.76 -10.39
N VAL A 128 1.07 3.08 -10.64
CA VAL A 128 1.13 1.65 -10.90
C VAL A 128 1.35 0.83 -9.62
N ASN A 129 1.19 1.44 -8.44
CA ASN A 129 1.35 0.71 -7.20
C ASN A 129 0.19 -0.28 -7.03
N CYS A 130 0.55 -1.56 -6.99
CA CYS A 130 -0.41 -2.65 -6.89
C CYS A 130 -1.30 -2.54 -5.64
N ILE A 131 -0.84 -1.89 -4.55
CA ILE A 131 -1.67 -1.73 -3.34
C ILE A 131 -2.88 -0.84 -3.63
N ILE A 132 -2.67 0.24 -4.38
CA ILE A 132 -3.71 1.22 -4.67
C ILE A 132 -4.76 0.59 -5.57
N LEU A 133 -4.31 -0.10 -6.62
CA LEU A 133 -5.21 -0.78 -7.53
C LEU A 133 -5.98 -1.93 -6.83
N ALA A 134 -5.30 -2.77 -6.05
CA ALA A 134 -5.93 -3.90 -5.38
C ALA A 134 -6.98 -3.46 -4.34
N ARG A 135 -6.74 -2.36 -3.62
CA ARG A 135 -7.74 -1.82 -2.67
C ARG A 135 -8.87 -1.07 -3.35
N ALA A 136 -8.57 -0.33 -4.42
CA ALA A 136 -9.59 0.32 -5.25
C ALA A 136 -10.58 -0.70 -5.83
N GLU A 137 -10.06 -1.79 -6.40
CA GLU A 137 -10.86 -2.86 -6.98
C GLU A 137 -11.54 -3.73 -5.92
N GLY A 138 -10.78 -4.23 -4.95
CA GLY A 138 -11.27 -5.22 -3.99
C GLY A 138 -12.16 -4.67 -2.88
N PHE A 139 -12.02 -3.38 -2.53
CA PHE A 139 -12.74 -2.78 -1.41
C PHE A 139 -13.54 -1.53 -1.81
N ALA A 140 -12.90 -0.53 -2.42
CA ALA A 140 -13.57 0.74 -2.70
C ALA A 140 -14.76 0.59 -3.67
N SER A 141 -14.63 -0.31 -4.66
CA SER A 141 -15.71 -0.60 -5.62
C SER A 141 -16.94 -1.30 -5.00
N GLN A 142 -16.81 -1.87 -3.80
CA GLN A 142 -17.85 -2.68 -3.15
C GLN A 142 -18.38 -2.05 -1.85
N GLN A 143 -17.56 -1.26 -1.14
CA GLN A 143 -17.90 -0.62 0.13
C GLN A 143 -18.20 0.87 -0.01
N GLY A 144 -18.92 1.43 0.96
CA GLY A 144 -19.32 2.84 0.97
C GLY A 144 -18.18 3.80 1.33
N PRO A 145 -18.35 5.13 1.09
CA PRO A 145 -17.27 6.11 1.13
C PRO A 145 -16.49 6.15 2.44
N ILE A 146 -17.20 6.14 3.58
CA ILE A 146 -16.60 6.22 4.91
C ILE A 146 -15.74 5.00 5.22
N ALA A 147 -16.22 3.79 4.84
CA ALA A 147 -15.45 2.57 5.05
C ALA A 147 -14.19 2.55 4.16
N SER A 148 -14.30 3.05 2.93
CA SER A 148 -13.20 3.12 1.96
C SER A 148 -12.08 4.08 2.39
N ILE A 149 -12.42 5.19 3.06
CA ILE A 149 -11.44 6.12 3.67
C ILE A 149 -10.66 5.39 4.76
N VAL A 150 -11.36 4.72 5.68
CA VAL A 150 -10.74 4.01 6.82
C VAL A 150 -9.85 2.88 6.33
N ASP A 151 -10.27 2.16 5.29
CA ASP A 151 -9.43 1.15 4.63
C ASP A 151 -8.18 1.75 4.01
N GLY A 152 -8.30 2.86 3.26
CA GLY A 152 -7.17 3.53 2.66
C GLY A 152 -6.14 4.00 3.70
N LEU A 153 -6.61 4.58 4.80
CA LEU A 153 -5.73 4.98 5.90
C LEU A 153 -5.05 3.77 6.58
N GLY A 154 -5.81 2.72 6.90
CA GLY A 154 -5.26 1.53 7.56
C GLY A 154 -4.22 0.82 6.70
N GLN A 155 -4.52 0.63 5.41
CA GLN A 155 -3.62 -0.04 4.47
C GLN A 155 -2.41 0.82 4.10
N GLY A 156 -2.59 2.12 3.91
CA GLY A 156 -1.48 3.04 3.64
C GLY A 156 -0.52 3.13 4.83
N LEU A 157 -1.04 3.15 6.07
CA LEU A 157 -0.23 3.09 7.28
C LEU A 157 0.52 1.76 7.39
N GLY A 158 -0.15 0.63 7.11
CA GLY A 158 0.49 -0.69 7.09
C GLY A 158 1.66 -0.76 6.08
N TYR A 159 1.47 -0.19 4.89
CA TYR A 159 2.52 -0.05 3.87
C TYR A 159 3.66 0.85 4.36
N THR A 160 3.36 2.01 4.93
CA THR A 160 4.35 2.97 5.42
C THR A 160 5.22 2.37 6.53
N ILE A 161 4.61 1.65 7.46
CA ILE A 161 5.33 0.94 8.53
C ILE A 161 6.25 -0.13 7.93
N ALA A 162 5.76 -0.92 6.98
CA ALA A 162 6.54 -1.98 6.36
C ALA A 162 7.77 -1.45 5.60
N ILE A 163 7.60 -0.42 4.76
CA ILE A 163 8.70 0.18 4.01
C ILE A 163 9.68 0.91 4.93
N SER A 164 9.19 1.56 5.99
CA SER A 164 10.04 2.26 6.97
C SER A 164 10.93 1.29 7.74
N ILE A 165 10.41 0.13 8.16
CA ILE A 165 11.23 -0.89 8.84
C ILE A 165 12.30 -1.44 7.89
N LEU A 166 11.94 -1.74 6.63
CA LEU A 166 12.89 -2.23 5.65
C LEU A 166 13.99 -1.19 5.38
N ALA A 167 13.61 0.07 5.19
CA ALA A 167 14.54 1.16 4.95
C ALA A 167 15.43 1.44 6.15
N ALA A 168 14.91 1.38 7.38
CA ALA A 168 15.70 1.55 8.59
C ALA A 168 16.78 0.46 8.72
N ILE A 169 16.46 -0.80 8.43
CA ILE A 169 17.46 -1.89 8.44
C ILE A 169 18.51 -1.64 7.34
N ARG A 170 18.08 -1.27 6.13
CA ARG A 170 19.01 -1.04 5.02
C ARG A 170 19.93 0.16 5.24
N GLU A 171 19.41 1.26 5.76
CA GLU A 171 20.18 2.47 6.03
C GLU A 171 21.18 2.24 7.18
N LEU A 172 20.72 1.58 8.26
CA LEU A 172 21.54 1.31 9.44
C LEU A 172 22.73 0.39 9.12
N PHE A 173 22.50 -0.73 8.41
CA PHE A 173 23.57 -1.68 8.10
C PHE A 173 24.33 -1.38 6.80
N GLY A 174 23.73 -0.61 5.89
CA GLY A 174 24.38 -0.19 4.65
C GLY A 174 25.31 1.01 4.86
N ASN A 175 24.77 2.11 5.40
CA ASN A 175 25.49 3.39 5.54
C ASN A 175 25.92 3.72 6.98
N GLY A 176 25.47 2.96 7.99
CA GLY A 176 25.75 3.28 9.40
C GLY A 176 25.02 4.54 9.91
N THR A 177 24.10 5.08 9.12
CA THR A 177 23.31 6.28 9.40
C THR A 177 21.86 5.91 9.70
N LEU A 178 21.21 6.74 10.51
CA LEU A 178 19.76 6.71 10.68
C LEU A 178 19.27 8.15 10.62
N LEU A 179 18.44 8.49 9.62
CA LEU A 179 17.91 9.85 9.43
C LEU A 179 19.04 10.91 9.39
N ASP A 180 20.09 10.63 8.61
CA ASP A 180 21.29 11.47 8.46
C ASP A 180 22.14 11.67 9.74
N ASN A 181 21.75 11.08 10.88
CA ASN A 181 22.59 11.00 12.06
C ASN A 181 23.45 9.72 12.02
N ARG A 182 24.77 9.88 12.06
CA ARG A 182 25.74 8.77 12.13
C ARG A 182 25.72 8.14 13.51
N ILE A 183 25.30 6.88 13.60
CA ILE A 183 25.23 6.11 14.86
C ILE A 183 26.34 5.05 14.90
N ILE A 184 26.77 4.53 13.75
CA ILE A 184 27.79 3.48 13.64
C ILE A 184 29.03 4.05 12.91
N PRO A 185 30.27 3.85 13.43
CA PRO A 185 31.50 4.27 12.75
C PRO A 185 31.75 3.50 11.44
N GLU A 186 32.45 4.14 10.49
CA GLU A 186 32.57 3.71 9.08
C GLU A 186 33.13 2.29 8.87
N ASP A 187 33.86 1.74 9.83
CA ASP A 187 34.52 0.42 9.76
C ASP A 187 33.57 -0.79 9.70
N PHE A 188 32.29 -0.63 10.06
CA PHE A 188 31.30 -1.71 10.05
C PHE A 188 30.27 -1.61 8.90
N THR A 189 30.48 -0.73 7.92
CA THR A 189 29.54 -0.54 6.81
C THR A 189 29.62 -1.69 5.80
N ILE A 190 28.48 -2.32 5.51
CA ILE A 190 28.39 -3.39 4.50
C ILE A 190 27.86 -2.76 3.21
N GLY A 191 28.75 -2.34 2.31
CA GLY A 191 28.37 -1.69 1.04
C GLY A 191 27.40 -2.53 0.18
N PHE A 192 27.39 -3.86 0.36
CA PHE A 192 26.44 -4.76 -0.29
C PHE A 192 24.97 -4.48 0.07
N LEU A 193 24.68 -3.93 1.27
CA LEU A 193 23.31 -3.67 1.73
C LEU A 193 22.64 -2.44 1.09
N ILE A 194 23.41 -1.63 0.37
CA ILE A 194 22.89 -0.49 -0.38
C ILE A 194 22.31 -0.95 -1.73
N GLN A 195 22.80 -2.08 -2.27
CA GLN A 195 22.38 -2.59 -3.56
C GLN A 195 20.94 -3.15 -3.51
N PRO A 196 20.12 -3.00 -4.59
CA PRO A 196 18.75 -3.50 -4.61
C PRO A 196 18.60 -5.00 -4.28
N ALA A 197 19.61 -5.81 -4.61
CA ALA A 197 19.66 -7.24 -4.30
C ALA A 197 19.50 -7.54 -2.79
N SER A 198 20.05 -6.69 -1.92
CA SER A 198 19.92 -6.84 -0.47
C SER A 198 18.49 -6.69 0.03
N SER A 199 17.68 -5.85 -0.62
CA SER A 199 16.27 -5.63 -0.28
C SER A 199 15.47 -6.93 -0.35
N PHE A 200 15.76 -7.79 -1.34
CA PHE A 200 15.10 -9.09 -1.46
C PHE A 200 15.46 -10.02 -0.31
N ILE A 201 16.73 -10.04 0.12
CA ILE A 201 17.20 -10.88 1.23
C ILE A 201 16.56 -10.42 2.54
N ILE A 202 16.61 -9.12 2.84
CA ILE A 202 16.07 -8.57 4.09
C ILE A 202 14.55 -8.76 4.13
N LEU A 203 13.87 -8.49 3.02
CA LEU A 203 12.43 -8.70 2.92
C LEU A 203 12.06 -10.18 3.08
N GLY A 204 12.83 -11.11 2.49
CA GLY A 204 12.65 -12.55 2.69
C GLY A 204 12.80 -12.97 4.16
N ILE A 205 13.79 -12.43 4.87
CA ILE A 205 13.98 -12.64 6.31
C ILE A 205 12.80 -12.05 7.09
N MET A 206 12.34 -10.84 6.77
CA MET A 206 11.17 -10.25 7.41
C MET A 206 9.90 -11.08 7.20
N PHE A 207 9.71 -11.65 6.01
CA PHE A 207 8.58 -12.55 5.72
C PHE A 207 8.69 -13.84 6.53
N ALA A 208 9.88 -14.42 6.65
CA ALA A 208 10.11 -15.60 7.48
C ALA A 208 9.79 -15.33 8.95
N VAL A 209 10.25 -14.19 9.50
CA VAL A 209 9.95 -13.77 10.88
C VAL A 209 8.45 -13.51 11.08
N ALA A 210 7.81 -12.80 10.16
CA ALA A 210 6.37 -12.51 10.22
C ALA A 210 5.54 -13.81 10.21
N ASN A 211 5.89 -14.77 9.34
CA ASN A 211 5.25 -16.08 9.32
C ASN A 211 5.52 -16.89 10.59
N ALA A 212 6.74 -16.88 11.12
CA ALA A 212 7.08 -17.57 12.37
C ALA A 212 6.25 -17.04 13.55
N ILE A 213 6.09 -15.71 13.66
CA ILE A 213 5.27 -15.07 14.70
C ILE A 213 3.78 -15.42 14.50
N SER A 214 3.28 -15.36 13.28
CA SER A 214 1.89 -15.71 12.95
C SER A 214 1.57 -17.17 13.28
N ASN A 215 2.48 -18.09 12.95
CA ASN A 215 2.32 -19.51 13.22
C ASN A 215 2.38 -19.83 14.72
N LYS A 216 3.24 -19.15 15.48
CA LYS A 216 3.30 -19.27 16.95
C LYS A 216 1.99 -18.82 17.61
N LYS A 217 1.34 -17.79 17.08
CA LYS A 217 0.02 -17.32 17.56
C LYS A 217 -1.12 -18.27 17.23
N LYS A 218 -1.00 -19.05 16.14
CA LYS A 218 -1.97 -20.08 15.74
C LYS A 218 -1.83 -21.37 16.57
N ASN A 219 -0.61 -21.72 16.99
CA ASN A 219 -0.34 -22.90 17.83
C ASN A 219 -0.61 -22.67 19.33
N ASN A 220 -0.71 -21.42 19.79
CA ASN A 220 -1.04 -21.05 21.18
C ASN A 220 -2.55 -20.78 21.40
N LYS A 221 -3.41 -21.20 20.47
CA LYS A 221 -4.86 -21.00 20.53
C LYS A 221 -5.57 -22.32 20.23
#